data_AF-A0A256WNP4-F1
#
_entry.id   AF-A0A256WNP4-F1
#
_cell.length_a   1.000
_cell.length_b   1.000
_cell.length_c   1.000
_cell.angle_alpha   90.00
_cell.angle_beta   90.00
_cell.angle_gamma   90.00
#
_symmetry.space_group_name_H-M   'P 1'
#
loop_
_entity.id
_entity.type
_entity.pdbx_description
1 polymer ?
#
loop_
_entity_poly.entity_id
_entity_poly.type
_entity_poly.pdbx_seq_one_letter_code
_entity_poly.pdbx_strand_id
1 'polypeptide(L)'
;MLTLMNEEEKTILESLRFRDEDQSQKSGAILAFSGLMIATSTVQLSSSPESILYIHSHGLMLLINKIGIVVLFISSFISLIGMTLSSKYPNNKEEALRIFSKHVSRRANLVQYAIILSAIGSVSILVSFLYALFYM
;
A
#
# COMPACT_ATOMS: atom_id res chain seq x y z
N MET A 1 -8.54 11.63 31.45
CA MET A 1 -8.24 10.30 32.03
C MET A 1 -6.78 9.94 31.75
N LEU A 2 -5.84 10.78 32.19
CA LEU A 2 -4.38 10.66 31.95
C LEU A 2 -3.55 10.78 33.25
N THR A 3 -4.20 10.94 34.40
CA THR A 3 -3.55 11.36 35.66
C THR A 3 -2.99 10.22 36.51
N LEU A 4 -3.00 8.97 36.02
CA LEU A 4 -2.45 7.81 36.73
C LEU A 4 -1.82 6.83 35.71
N MET A 5 -0.90 7.29 34.87
CA MET A 5 -0.02 6.42 34.10
C MET A 5 1.40 6.60 34.60
N ASN A 6 2.12 5.50 34.76
CA ASN A 6 3.53 5.55 35.14
C ASN A 6 4.38 6.04 33.96
N GLU A 7 5.57 6.62 34.20
CA GLU A 7 6.42 7.19 33.12
C GLU A 7 6.79 6.14 32.04
N GLU A 8 6.97 4.88 32.45
CA GLU A 8 7.24 3.77 31.54
C GLU A 8 6.06 3.50 30.59
N GLU A 9 4.83 3.50 31.11
CA GLU A 9 3.61 3.28 30.32
C GLU A 9 3.36 4.42 29.33
N LYS A 10 3.68 5.64 29.74
CA LYS A 10 3.58 6.82 28.87
C LYS A 10 4.56 6.72 27.70
N THR A 11 5.79 6.29 27.97
CA THR A 11 6.82 6.07 26.94
C THR A 11 6.40 4.97 25.96
N ILE A 12 5.84 3.87 26.44
CA ILE A 12 5.34 2.76 25.59
C ILE A 12 4.19 3.26 24.72
N LEU A 13 3.23 4.00 25.29
CA LEU A 13 2.10 4.53 24.54
C LEU A 13 2.53 5.52 23.45
N GLU A 14 3.47 6.41 23.75
CA GLU A 14 4.03 7.34 22.77
C GLU A 14 4.74 6.58 21.64
N SER A 15 5.58 5.59 21.96
CA SER A 15 6.22 4.72 20.96
C SER A 15 5.21 4.03 20.05
N LEU A 16 4.15 3.46 20.61
CA LEU A 16 3.09 2.82 19.83
C LEU A 16 2.33 3.82 18.95
N ARG A 17 2.08 5.03 19.45
CA ARG A 17 1.43 6.10 18.68
C ARG A 17 2.29 6.54 17.50
N PHE A 18 3.59 6.76 17.72
CA PHE A 18 4.53 7.11 16.64
C PHE A 18 4.58 6.01 15.57
N ARG A 19 4.60 4.74 15.98
CA ARG A 19 4.55 3.61 15.04
C ARG A 19 3.25 3.59 14.24
N ASP A 20 2.11 3.83 14.89
CA ASP A 20 0.81 3.86 14.21
C ASP A 20 0.72 4.97 13.16
N GLU A 21 1.24 6.15 13.49
CA GLU A 21 1.33 7.30 12.58
C GLU A 21 2.24 7.02 11.37
N ASP A 22 3.43 6.47 11.61
CA ASP A 22 4.37 6.05 10.56
C ASP A 22 3.74 5.01 9.61
N GLN A 23 3.03 4.01 10.14
CA GLN A 23 2.32 3.02 9.30
C GLN A 23 1.19 3.66 8.49
N SER A 24 0.51 4.67 9.03
CA SER A 24 -0.53 5.42 8.32
C SER A 24 0.06 6.20 7.14
N GLN A 25 1.18 6.91 7.37
CA GLN A 25 1.88 7.66 6.33
C GLN A 25 2.41 6.73 5.23
N LYS A 26 3.01 5.60 5.59
CA LYS A 26 3.45 4.56 4.63
C LYS A 26 2.29 4.02 3.80
N SER A 27 1.16 3.72 4.43
CA SER A 27 -0.05 3.27 3.72
C SER A 27 -0.53 4.31 2.71
N GLY A 28 -0.55 5.59 3.10
CA GLY A 28 -0.90 6.70 2.21
C GLY A 28 0.05 6.83 1.02
N ALA A 29 1.36 6.69 1.26
CA ALA A 29 2.37 6.73 0.20
C ALA A 29 2.21 5.56 -0.79
N ILE A 30 1.98 4.34 -0.31
CA ILE A 30 1.78 3.15 -1.15
C ILE A 30 0.50 3.29 -1.99
N LEU A 31 -0.57 3.81 -1.39
CA LEU A 31 -1.83 4.07 -2.09
C LEU A 31 -1.63 5.08 -3.22
N ALA A 32 -0.96 6.21 -2.95
CA ALA A 32 -0.68 7.22 -3.95
C ALA A 32 0.22 6.69 -5.08
N PHE A 33 1.27 5.95 -4.74
CA PHE A 33 2.17 5.34 -5.70
C PHE A 33 1.47 4.30 -6.59
N SER A 34 0.68 3.41 -5.99
CA SER A 34 -0.10 2.41 -6.74
C SER A 34 -1.11 3.07 -7.67
N GLY A 35 -1.79 4.13 -7.21
CA GLY A 35 -2.71 4.92 -8.03
C GLY A 35 -2.01 5.58 -9.22
N LEU A 36 -0.84 6.17 -9.01
CA LEU A 36 -0.02 6.76 -10.09
C LEU A 36 0.36 5.70 -11.14
N MET A 37 0.86 4.54 -10.71
CA MET A 37 1.27 3.45 -11.60
C MET A 37 0.09 2.88 -12.40
N ILE A 38 -1.09 2.75 -11.79
CA ILE A 38 -2.31 2.34 -12.48
C ILE A 38 -2.70 3.38 -13.53
N ALA A 39 -2.68 4.67 -13.18
CA ALA A 39 -3.06 5.75 -14.07
C ALA A 39 -2.13 5.80 -15.30
N THR A 40 -0.81 5.75 -15.10
CA THR A 40 0.17 5.76 -16.20
C THR A 40 0.00 4.55 -17.10
N SER A 41 -0.15 3.35 -16.55
CA SER A 41 -0.37 2.14 -17.35
C SER A 41 -1.68 2.19 -18.15
N THR A 42 -2.74 2.74 -17.56
CA THR A 42 -4.03 2.90 -18.23
C THR A 42 -3.94 3.86 -19.43
N VAL A 43 -3.21 4.97 -19.29
CA VAL A 43 -2.95 5.91 -20.39
C VAL A 43 -2.17 5.22 -21.51
N GLN A 44 -1.15 4.44 -21.19
CA GLN A 44 -0.35 3.72 -22.20
C GLN A 44 -1.18 2.70 -22.98
N LEU A 45 -2.05 1.95 -22.29
CA LEU A 45 -2.92 0.94 -22.90
C LEU A 45 -4.07 1.53 -23.74
N SER A 46 -4.48 2.77 -23.46
CA SER A 46 -5.58 3.46 -24.16
C SER A 46 -5.12 4.43 -25.24
N SER A 47 -3.81 4.69 -25.34
CA SER A 47 -3.24 5.57 -26.35
C SER A 47 -3.41 5.00 -27.76
N SER A 48 -3.49 5.87 -28.77
CA SER A 48 -3.52 5.45 -30.17
C SER A 48 -2.19 4.83 -30.60
N PRO A 49 -2.15 3.90 -31.57
CA PRO A 49 -0.91 3.25 -32.02
C PRO A 49 0.19 4.21 -32.51
N GLU A 50 -0.20 5.42 -32.90
CA GLU A 50 0.65 6.49 -33.41
C GLU A 50 1.27 7.34 -32.28
N SER A 51 0.81 7.16 -31.04
CA SER A 51 1.30 7.89 -29.88
C SER A 51 2.64 7.36 -29.41
N ILE A 52 3.53 8.27 -28.99
CA ILE A 52 4.81 7.93 -28.34
C ILE A 52 4.60 7.12 -27.05
N LEU A 53 3.43 7.27 -26.42
CA LEU A 53 3.08 6.56 -25.18
C LEU A 53 2.41 5.20 -25.44
N TYR A 54 2.18 4.85 -26.70
CA TYR A 54 1.54 3.60 -27.04
C TYR A 54 2.45 2.41 -26.80
N ILE A 55 1.88 1.39 -26.19
CA ILE A 55 2.54 0.12 -25.96
C ILE A 55 1.77 -0.95 -26.72
N HIS A 56 2.47 -1.64 -27.62
CA HIS A 56 1.88 -2.69 -28.44
C HIS A 56 1.30 -3.79 -27.55
N SER A 57 -0.03 -3.93 -27.58
CA SER A 57 -0.79 -4.67 -26.59
C SER A 57 -1.14 -6.09 -27.06
N HIS A 58 -0.17 -6.87 -27.52
CA HIS A 58 -0.44 -8.21 -28.03
C HIS A 58 0.24 -9.33 -27.22
N GLY A 59 -0.49 -10.43 -27.05
CA GLY A 59 0.00 -11.66 -26.42
C GLY A 59 0.24 -11.56 -24.91
N LEU A 60 1.33 -12.17 -24.46
CA LEU A 60 1.65 -12.37 -23.04
C LEU A 60 1.94 -11.07 -22.29
N MET A 61 2.47 -10.05 -22.96
CA MET A 61 2.86 -8.78 -22.29
C MET A 61 1.65 -7.96 -21.85
N LEU A 62 0.59 -7.95 -22.66
CA LEU A 62 -0.69 -7.36 -22.25
C LEU A 62 -1.25 -8.07 -21.01
N LEU A 63 -1.13 -9.39 -20.95
CA LEU A 63 -1.58 -10.18 -19.80
C LEU A 63 -0.78 -9.83 -18.55
N ILE A 64 0.55 -9.77 -18.65
CA ILE A 64 1.46 -9.39 -17.55
C ILE A 64 1.12 -7.98 -17.04
N ASN A 65 0.88 -7.01 -17.93
CA ASN A 65 0.50 -5.66 -17.56
C ASN A 65 -0.84 -5.64 -16.79
N LYS A 66 -1.87 -6.32 -17.32
CA LYS A 66 -3.18 -6.43 -16.65
C LYS A 66 -3.07 -7.07 -15.27
N ILE A 67 -2.29 -8.14 -15.12
CA ILE A 67 -2.02 -8.76 -13.81
C ILE A 67 -1.33 -7.74 -12.89
N GLY A 68 -0.35 -7.00 -13.39
CA GLY A 68 0.32 -5.93 -12.65
C GLY A 68 -0.66 -4.89 -12.11
N ILE A 69 -1.58 -4.40 -12.95
CA ILE A 69 -2.63 -3.45 -12.56
C ILE A 69 -3.54 -4.05 -11.47
N VAL A 70 -3.99 -5.29 -11.63
CA VAL A 70 -4.85 -5.97 -10.63
C VAL A 70 -4.12 -6.08 -9.29
N VAL A 71 -2.84 -6.46 -9.30
CA VAL A 71 -2.02 -6.57 -8.09
C VAL A 71 -1.85 -5.19 -7.41
N LEU A 72 -1.62 -4.13 -8.17
CA LEU A 72 -1.56 -2.76 -7.64
C LEU A 72 -2.90 -2.30 -7.05
N PHE A 73 -4.03 -2.70 -7.66
CA PHE A 73 -5.35 -2.39 -7.14
C PHE A 73 -5.59 -3.08 -5.80
N ILE A 74 -5.19 -4.35 -5.67
CA ILE A 74 -5.27 -5.09 -4.40
C ILE A 74 -4.37 -4.43 -3.34
N SER A 75 -3.14 -4.03 -3.70
CA SER A 75 -2.23 -3.29 -2.81
C SER A 75 -2.85 -1.98 -2.30
N SER A 76 -3.49 -1.23 -3.21
CA SER A 76 -4.20 0.01 -2.89
C SER A 76 -5.33 -0.23 -1.89
N PHE A 77 -6.12 -1.29 -2.10
CA PHE A 77 -7.21 -1.65 -1.21
C PHE A 77 -6.72 -2.05 0.19
N ILE A 78 -5.64 -2.84 0.28
CA ILE A 78 -5.02 -3.21 1.55
C ILE A 78 -4.47 -1.97 2.27
N SER A 79 -3.84 -1.05 1.55
CA SER A 79 -3.34 0.22 2.10
C SER A 79 -4.48 1.07 2.66
N LEU A 80 -5.59 1.17 1.92
CA LEU A 80 -6.78 1.89 2.37
C LEU A 80 -7.41 1.28 3.62
N ILE A 81 -7.54 -0.06 3.68
CA ILE A 81 -7.96 -0.77 4.90
C ILE A 81 -6.99 -0.46 6.05
N GLY A 82 -5.69 -0.50 5.79
CA GLY A 82 -4.64 -0.16 6.75
C GLY A 82 -4.77 1.26 7.30
N MET A 83 -5.29 2.23 6.56
CA MET A 83 -5.54 3.60 7.02
C MET A 83 -6.86 3.75 7.80
N THR A 84 -7.91 3.07 7.36
CA THR A 84 -9.28 3.22 7.89
C THR A 84 -9.54 2.41 9.17
N LEU A 85 -8.68 1.43 9.48
CA LEU A 85 -8.77 0.60 10.68
C LEU A 85 -8.50 1.43 11.95
N SER A 86 -9.56 1.97 12.54
CA SER A 86 -9.55 2.62 13.86
C SER A 86 -9.87 1.62 14.96
N SER A 87 -9.08 1.63 16.04
CA SER A 87 -9.36 0.84 17.24
C SER A 87 -10.34 1.57 18.15
N LYS A 88 -11.43 0.90 18.54
CA LYS A 88 -12.23 1.31 19.70
C LYS A 88 -11.51 0.80 20.96
N TYR A 89 -11.15 1.72 21.84
CA TYR A 89 -10.40 1.39 23.06
C TYR A 89 -11.35 1.04 24.21
N PRO A 90 -11.12 -0.07 24.93
CA PRO A 90 -11.87 -0.39 26.15
C PRO A 90 -11.49 0.56 27.30
N ASN A 91 -12.34 0.62 28.32
CA ASN A 91 -12.13 1.46 29.51
C ASN A 91 -11.02 0.94 30.45
N ASN A 92 -10.59 -0.33 30.28
CA ASN A 92 -9.51 -0.93 31.06
C ASN A 92 -8.14 -0.62 30.44
N LYS A 93 -7.22 -0.05 31.22
CA LYS A 93 -5.91 0.45 30.73
C LYS A 93 -4.98 -0.65 30.22
N GLU A 94 -4.81 -1.74 30.96
CA GLU A 94 -3.92 -2.84 30.55
C GLU A 94 -4.45 -3.52 29.28
N GLU A 95 -5.77 -3.69 29.21
CA GLU A 95 -6.43 -4.28 28.06
C GLU A 95 -6.38 -3.35 26.84
N ALA A 96 -6.51 -2.03 27.04
CA ALA A 96 -6.35 -1.03 25.99
C ALA A 96 -4.94 -1.02 25.40
N LEU A 97 -3.89 -1.08 26.23
CA LEU A 97 -2.50 -1.19 25.77
C LEU A 97 -2.25 -2.48 24.97
N ARG A 98 -2.77 -3.62 25.45
CA ARG A 98 -2.62 -4.90 24.77
C ARG A 98 -3.33 -4.91 23.41
N ILE A 99 -4.56 -4.39 23.35
CA ILE A 99 -5.33 -4.28 22.10
C ILE A 99 -4.65 -3.32 21.12
N PHE A 100 -4.17 -2.17 21.60
CA PHE A 100 -3.49 -1.20 20.77
C PHE A 100 -2.19 -1.76 20.16
N SER A 101 -1.36 -2.44 20.97
CA SER A 101 -0.15 -3.10 20.48
C SER A 101 -0.45 -4.17 19.42
N LYS A 102 -1.50 -4.97 19.63
CA LYS A 102 -1.97 -5.96 18.65
C LYS A 102 -2.45 -5.30 17.36
N HIS A 103 -3.16 -4.17 17.46
CA HIS A 103 -3.64 -3.39 16.32
C HIS A 103 -2.50 -2.83 15.49
N VAL A 104 -1.53 -2.17 16.12
CA VAL A 104 -0.33 -1.62 15.46
C VAL A 104 0.45 -2.74 14.76
N SER A 105 0.60 -3.90 15.40
CA SER A 105 1.28 -5.06 14.81
C SER A 105 0.52 -5.60 13.58
N ARG A 106 -0.81 -5.67 13.64
CA ARG A 106 -1.63 -6.10 12.50
C ARG A 106 -1.55 -5.10 11.35
N ARG A 107 -1.60 -3.80 11.63
CA ARG A 107 -1.42 -2.75 10.61
C ARG A 107 -0.05 -2.88 9.96
N ALA A 108 1.03 -3.04 10.73
CA ALA A 108 2.37 -3.23 10.19
C ALA A 108 2.45 -4.40 9.20
N ASN A 109 1.83 -5.54 9.51
CA ASN A 109 1.76 -6.67 8.58
C ASN A 109 0.99 -6.32 7.29
N LEU A 110 -0.15 -5.63 7.39
CA LEU A 110 -0.91 -5.18 6.22
C LEU A 110 -0.11 -4.23 5.34
N VAL A 111 0.59 -3.26 5.94
CA VAL A 111 1.48 -2.34 5.21
C VAL A 111 2.57 -3.12 4.50
N GLN A 112 3.20 -4.10 5.17
CA GLN A 112 4.24 -4.92 4.56
C GLN A 112 3.71 -5.73 3.37
N TYR A 113 2.51 -6.32 3.47
CA TYR A 113 1.87 -6.99 2.34
C TYR A 113 1.56 -6.04 1.20
N ALA A 114 1.07 -4.83 1.50
CA ALA A 114 0.81 -3.82 0.48
C ALA A 114 2.10 -3.41 -0.25
N ILE A 115 3.23 -3.25 0.46
CA ILE A 115 4.54 -2.96 -0.15
C ILE A 115 4.93 -4.08 -1.12
N ILE A 116 4.85 -5.34 -0.69
CA ILE A 116 5.25 -6.49 -1.51
C ILE A 116 4.39 -6.56 -2.78
N LEU A 117 3.07 -6.44 -2.64
CA LEU A 117 2.15 -6.44 -3.79
C LEU A 117 2.42 -5.23 -4.70
N SER A 118 2.63 -4.04 -4.13
CA SER A 118 2.96 -2.84 -4.88
C SER A 118 4.24 -3.04 -5.72
N ALA A 119 5.26 -3.66 -5.15
CA ALA A 119 6.51 -3.97 -5.85
C ALA A 119 6.28 -4.97 -6.99
N ILE A 120 5.58 -6.08 -6.74
CA ILE A 120 5.27 -7.11 -7.75
C ILE A 120 4.47 -6.50 -8.91
N GLY A 121 3.43 -5.72 -8.60
CA GLY A 121 2.60 -5.07 -9.62
C GLY A 121 3.40 -4.08 -10.46
N SER A 122 4.25 -3.28 -9.82
CA SER A 122 5.10 -2.30 -10.50
C SER A 122 6.15 -2.95 -11.40
N VAL A 123 6.82 -4.00 -10.93
CA VAL A 123 7.80 -4.76 -11.72
C VAL A 123 7.12 -5.40 -12.93
N SER A 124 5.91 -5.94 -12.76
CA SER A 124 5.16 -6.55 -13.86
C SER A 124 4.85 -5.54 -14.96
N ILE A 125 4.38 -4.34 -14.59
CA ILE A 125 4.13 -3.24 -15.55
C ILE A 125 5.44 -2.78 -16.20
N LEU A 126 6.51 -2.62 -15.42
CA LEU A 126 7.80 -2.19 -15.94
C LEU A 126 8.40 -3.20 -16.94
N VAL A 127 8.31 -4.51 -16.65
CA VAL A 127 8.76 -5.56 -17.58
C VAL A 127 7.97 -5.51 -18.87
N SER A 128 6.64 -5.36 -18.80
CA SER A 128 5.81 -5.19 -19.99
C SER A 128 6.19 -3.93 -20.77
N PHE A 129 6.50 -2.83 -20.08
CA PHE A 129 6.90 -1.57 -20.68
C PHE A 129 8.24 -1.69 -21.41
N LEU A 130 9.26 -2.24 -20.73
CA LEU A 130 10.59 -2.41 -21.30
C LEU A 130 10.55 -3.37 -22.49
N TYR A 131 9.81 -4.47 -22.39
CA TYR A 131 9.64 -5.37 -23.52
C TYR A 131 9.04 -4.65 -24.72
N ALA A 132 7.97 -3.88 -24.52
CA ALA A 132 7.39 -3.11 -25.62
C ALA A 132 8.41 -2.13 -26.23
N LEU A 133 9.23 -1.48 -25.43
CA LEU A 133 10.22 -0.51 -25.90
C LEU A 133 11.36 -1.15 -26.72
N PHE A 134 11.80 -2.36 -26.37
CA PHE A 134 12.88 -3.07 -27.07
C PHE A 134 12.43 -3.88 -28.29
N TYR A 135 11.14 -4.24 -28.37
CA TYR A 135 10.58 -5.09 -29.42
C TYR A 135 9.53 -4.36 -30.30
N MET A 136 9.43 -3.04 -30.17
CA MET A 136 8.83 -2.13 -31.17
C MET A 136 9.76 -1.96 -32.36
#